data_AF-A0A318NIJ9-F1
#
_entry.id   AF-A0A318NIJ9-F1
#
_cell.length_a   1.000
_cell.length_b   1.000
_cell.length_c   1.000
_cell.angle_alpha   90.00
_cell.angle_beta   90.00
_cell.angle_gamma   90.00
#
_symmetry.space_group_name_H-M   'P 1'
#
loop_
_entity.id
_entity.type
_entity.pdbx_description
1 polymer ?
#
loop_
_entity_poly.entity_id
_entity_poly.type
_entity_poly.pdbx_seq_one_letter_code
_entity_poly.pdbx_strand_id
1 'polypeptide(L)' 'MGWGSVELEPEVRTWLEGLREAVRVTYWIASDRRIILLTVFRKTRMREDREVERARRAFERCVAERHIVNEGAER' A
#
# COMPACT_ATOMS: atom_id res chain seq x y z
N MET A 1 -5.35 -21.54 -1.54
CA MET A 1 -4.51 -20.61 -0.76
C MET A 1 -5.17 -19.24 -0.80
N GLY A 2 -6.01 -18.92 0.20
CA GLY A 2 -6.61 -17.59 0.30
C GLY A 2 -5.58 -16.61 0.86
N TRP A 3 -5.32 -15.52 0.14
CA TRP A 3 -4.33 -14.50 0.47
C TRP A 3 -4.73 -13.60 1.68
N GLY A 4 -5.49 -14.15 2.63
CA GLY A 4 -6.17 -13.39 3.68
C GLY A 4 -7.42 -12.65 3.17
N SER A 5 -8.26 -12.17 4.09
CA SER A 5 -9.32 -11.21 3.79
C SER A 5 -8.81 -9.80 4.05
N VAL A 6 -9.07 -8.87 3.13
CA VAL A 6 -8.88 -7.44 3.35
C VAL A 6 -10.27 -6.85 3.53
N GLU A 7 -10.56 -6.41 4.74
CA GLU A 7 -11.81 -5.75 5.08
C GLU A 7 -11.58 -4.24 5.10
N LEU A 8 -12.44 -3.50 4.40
CA LEU A 8 -12.43 -2.04 4.39
C LEU A 8 -13.56 -1.57 5.30
N GLU A 9 -13.21 -0.67 6.23
CA GLU A 9 -14.19 0.08 7.01
C GLU A 9 -15.20 0.79 6.07
N PRO A 10 -16.49 0.86 6.44
CA PRO A 10 -17.53 1.42 5.57
C PRO A 10 -17.22 2.83 5.06
N GLU A 11 -16.69 3.71 5.91
CA GLU A 11 -16.32 5.08 5.52
C GLU A 11 -15.23 5.07 4.44
N VAL A 12 -14.18 4.27 4.62
CA VAL A 12 -13.08 4.13 3.66
C VAL A 12 -13.58 3.56 2.35
N ARG A 13 -14.47 2.57 2.39
CA ARG A 13 -15.11 2.01 1.20
C ARG A 13 -15.89 3.07 0.44
N THR A 14 -16.77 3.80 1.12
CA THR A 14 -17.58 4.86 0.49
C THR A 14 -16.69 5.94 -0.13
N TRP A 15 -15.60 6.33 0.55
CA TRP A 15 -14.64 7.27 0.02
C TRP A 15 -13.98 6.75 -1.27
N LEU A 16 -13.54 5.48 -1.28
CA LEU A 16 -12.94 4.85 -2.47
C LEU A 16 -13.93 4.72 -3.62
N GLU A 17 -15.18 4.34 -3.35
CA GLU A 17 -16.26 4.23 -4.35
C GLU A 17 -16.64 5.59 -4.95
N GLY A 18 -16.46 6.68 -4.20
CA GLY A 18 -16.69 8.05 -4.69
C GLY A 18 -15.60 8.58 -5.62
N LEU A 19 -14.45 7.89 -5.74
CA LEU A 19 -13.38 8.32 -6.63
C LEU A 19 -13.77 8.08 -8.10
N ARG A 20 -13.60 9.11 -8.93
CA ARG A 20 -13.86 9.02 -10.39
C ARG A 20 -12.87 8.14 -11.12
N GLU A 21 -11.69 7.93 -10.54
CA GLU A 21 -10.57 7.22 -11.15
C GLU A 21 -10.18 6.04 -10.26
N ALA A 22 -9.84 4.90 -10.88
CA ALA A 22 -9.35 3.76 -10.14
C ALA A 22 -7.99 4.09 -9.50
N VAL A 23 -7.85 3.86 -8.19
CA VAL A 23 -6.59 4.03 -7.46
C VAL A 23 -5.99 2.65 -7.16
N ARG A 24 -4.66 2.55 -7.20
CA ARG A 24 -3.93 1.36 -6.79
C ARG A 24 -2.98 1.69 -5.66
N VAL A 25 -3.07 0.89 -4.60
CA VAL A 25 -2.16 0.92 -3.47
C VAL A 25 -1.28 -0.32 -3.56
N THR A 26 0.03 -0.14 -3.54
CA THR A 26 1.00 -1.24 -3.45
C THR A 26 1.39 -1.42 -1.99
N TYR A 27 1.52 -2.66 -1.55
CA TYR A 27 1.82 -2.99 -0.16
C TYR A 27 2.76 -4.18 -0.08
N TRP A 28 3.41 -4.31 1.08
CA TRP A 28 4.18 -5.48 1.47
C TRP A 28 3.64 -6.02 2.79
N ILE A 29 3.38 -7.32 2.85
CA ILE A 29 3.02 -8.00 4.10
C ILE A 29 4.34 -8.48 4.72
N ALA A 30 4.78 -7.75 5.74
CA ALA A 30 5.93 -8.13 6.52
C ALA A 30 5.57 -9.23 7.53
N SER A 31 6.59 -9.79 8.17
CA SER A 31 6.38 -10.62 9.36
C SER A 31 5.68 -9.80 10.47
N ASP A 32 5.06 -10.50 11.42
CA ASP A 32 4.39 -9.89 12.59
C ASP A 32 3.07 -9.15 12.27
N ARG A 33 2.30 -9.63 11.29
CA ARG A 33 0.98 -9.06 10.93
C ARG A 33 1.04 -7.58 10.51
N ARG A 34 2.18 -7.14 9.96
CA ARG A 34 2.37 -5.77 9.50
C ARG A 34 2.12 -5.66 8.00
N ILE A 35 1.28 -4.71 7.62
CA ILE A 35 1.07 -4.33 6.22
C ILE A 35 1.72 -2.96 6.02
N ILE A 36 2.67 -2.89 5.11
CA ILE A 36 3.41 -1.67 4.81
C ILE A 36 2.97 -1.17 3.44
N LEU A 37 2.31 -0.03 3.41
CA LEU A 37 1.91 0.61 2.16
C LEU A 37 3.15 1.26 1.52
N LEU A 38 3.45 0.89 0.29
CA LEU A 38 4.67 1.31 -0.42
C LEU A 38 4.39 2.54 -1.28
N THR A 39 3.37 2.47 -2.12
CA THR A 39 2.99 3.57 -3.02
C THR A 39 1.49 3.59 -3.29
N VAL A 40 0.97 4.78 -3.59
CA VAL A 40 -0.38 4.99 -4.14
C VAL A 40 -0.28 5.73 -5.47
N PHE A 41 -1.09 5.33 -6.45
CA PHE A 41 -1.20 6.03 -7.73
C PHE A 41 -2.57 5.82 -8.37
N ARG A 42 -2.96 6.75 -9.26
CA ARG A 42 -4.17 6.64 -10.07
C ARG A 42 -3.86 5.78 -11.29
N LYS A 43 -4.67 4.76 -11.54
CA LYS A 43 -4.53 3.86 -12.68
C LYS A 43 -5.09 4.55 -13.92
N THR A 44 -4.20 5.06 -14.76
CA THR A 44 -4.59 5.76 -15.99
C THR A 44 -4.63 4.82 -17.20
N ARG A 45 -3.87 3.73 -17.17
CA ARG A 45 -3.82 2.70 -18.22
C ARG A 45 -3.65 1.29 -17.66
N MET A 46 -3.76 0.29 -18.54
CA MET A 46 -3.66 -1.13 -18.16
C MET A 46 -2.26 -1.56 -17.69
N ARG A 47 -1.19 -0.93 -18.19
CA ARG A 47 0.21 -1.22 -17.80
C ARG A 47 0.91 0.07 -17.41
N GLU A 48 1.32 0.17 -16.15
CA GLU A 48 1.97 1.35 -15.58
C GLU A 48 3.40 1.00 -15.13
N ASP A 49 4.28 0.64 -16.07
CA ASP A 49 5.63 0.14 -15.74
C ASP A 49 6.45 1.10 -14.88
N ARG A 50 6.25 2.43 -15.05
CA ARG A 50 6.87 3.46 -14.20
C ARG A 50 6.43 3.38 -12.74
N GLU A 51 5.14 3.12 -12.50
CA GLU A 51 4.59 2.98 -11.14
C GLU A 51 4.98 1.66 -10.51
N VAL A 52 5.08 0.59 -11.30
CA VAL A 52 5.62 -0.71 -10.85
C VAL A 52 7.07 -0.55 -10.40
N GLU A 53 7.90 0.11 -11.21
CA GLU A 53 9.29 0.35 -10.87
C GLU A 53 9.43 1.30 -9.66
N ARG A 54 8.52 2.29 -9.53
CA ARG A 54 8.46 3.13 -8.32
C ARG A 54 8.12 2.32 -7.09
N ALA A 55 7.17 1.38 -7.17
CA ALA A 55 6.83 0.49 -6.06
C ALA A 55 8.00 -0.45 -5.70
N ARG A 56 8.73 -0.97 -6.70
CA ARG A 56 9.92 -1.80 -6.50
C ARG A 56 11.03 -1.04 -5.77
N ARG A 57 11.34 0.18 -6.20
CA ARG A 57 12.31 1.05 -5.50
C ARG A 57 11.85 1.43 -4.10
N ALA A 58 10.56 1.70 -3.92
CA ALA A 58 10.00 1.96 -2.60
C ALA A 58 10.21 0.76 -1.68
N PHE A 59 9.95 -0.46 -2.17
CA PHE A 59 10.20 -1.71 -1.46
C PHE A 59 11.67 -1.92 -1.09
N GLU A 60 12.61 -1.71 -2.02
CA GLU A 60 14.04 -1.84 -1.74
C GLU A 60 14.50 -0.91 -0.60
N ARG A 61 14.06 0.36 -0.62
CA ARG A 61 14.35 1.30 0.47
C ARG A 61 13.75 0.85 1.78
N CYS A 62 12.49 0.46 1.74
CA CYS A 62 11.73 -0.08 2.86
C CYS A 62 12.53 -1.18 3.58
N VAL A 63 13.00 -2.19 2.83
CA VAL A 63 13.80 -3.31 3.35
C VAL A 63 15.15 -2.84 3.88
N ALA A 64 15.84 -1.95 3.16
CA ALA A 64 17.13 -1.42 3.59
C ALA A 64 17.03 -0.64 4.92
N GLU A 65 15.93 0.08 5.14
CA GLU A 65 15.66 0.89 6.33
C GLU A 65 15.08 0.06 7.49
N ARG A 66 14.86 -1.25 7.30
CA ARG A 66 14.22 -2.17 8.28
C ARG A 66 12.86 -1.70 8.79
N HIS A 67 12.23 -0.75 8.11
CA HIS A 67 10.89 -0.27 8.40
C HIS A 67 10.68 0.13 9.87
N ILE A 68 11.59 0.95 10.39
CA ILE A 68 11.42 1.52 11.73
C ILE A 68 10.26 2.53 11.66
N VAL A 69 9.04 2.08 11.93
CA VAL A 69 8.02 2.98 12.49
C VAL A 69 8.49 3.21 13.90
N ASN A 70 8.96 4.42 14.22
CA ASN A 70 9.20 4.78 15.60
C ASN A 70 7.85 4.69 16.31
N GLU A 71 7.58 3.61 17.04
CA GLU A 71 6.43 3.46 17.95
C GLU A 71 6.61 4.37 19.18
N GLY A 72 7.00 5.62 18.93
CA GLY A 72 7.45 6.61 19.90
C GLY A 72 6.89 7.97 19.54
N ALA A 73 5.56 8.09 19.50
CA ALA A 73 4.87 9.36 19.56
C ALA A 73 3.49 9.24 20.24
N GLU A 74 3.35 8.33 21.22
CA GLU A 74 2.29 8.44 22.24
C GLU A 74 2.85 7.99 23.59
N ARG A 75 3.34 8.97 24.36
CA ARG A 75 3.11 9.02 25.79
C ARG A 75 3.15 10.46 26.28
#